data_AF-A0A2V9ZEB7-F1
#
_entry.id   AF-A0A2V9ZEB7-F1
#
_cell.length_a   1.000
_cell.length_b   1.000
_cell.length_c   1.000
_cell.angle_alpha   90.00
_cell.angle_beta   90.00
_cell.angle_gamma   90.00
#
_symmetry.space_group_name_H-M   'P 1'
#
loop_
_entity.id
_entity.type
_entity.pdbx_description
1 polymer ?
#
loop_
_entity_poly.entity_id
_entity_poly.type
_entity_poly.pdbx_seq_one_letter_code
_entity_poly.pdbx_strand_id
1 'polypeptide(L)' 'MSTTAVPQTATSTWNIDPVHSVAEFKVKHMMISNVKGQFTGVKGALSLEEGDITKSNFEATIDTASISTRD' A
#
# COMPACT_ATOMS: atom_id res chain seq x y z
N MET A 1 2.10 -17.07 42.96
CA MET A 1 1.16 -16.48 41.97
C MET A 1 2.01 -15.74 40.94
N SER A 2 2.45 -16.42 39.88
CA SER A 2 3.24 -15.79 38.81
C SER A 2 2.27 -15.31 37.74
N THR A 3 2.07 -13.99 37.66
CA THR A 3 1.29 -13.35 36.59
C THR A 3 2.14 -13.31 35.33
N THR A 4 1.80 -14.14 34.34
CA THR A 4 2.36 -14.04 33.00
C THR A 4 1.82 -12.78 32.33
N ALA A 5 2.68 -11.77 32.14
CA ALA A 5 2.32 -10.58 31.37
C ALA A 5 2.22 -10.95 29.89
N VAL A 6 1.08 -10.65 29.27
CA VAL A 6 0.95 -10.71 27.80
C VAL A 6 1.85 -9.60 27.23
N PRO A 7 2.76 -9.88 26.29
CA PRO A 7 3.52 -8.81 25.64
C PRO A 7 2.52 -7.90 24.93
N GLN A 8 2.33 -6.68 25.47
CA GLN A 8 1.54 -5.66 24.81
C GLN A 8 2.33 -5.22 23.59
N THR A 9 1.93 -5.75 22.45
CA THR A 9 2.55 -5.43 21.17
C THR A 9 2.03 -4.06 20.76
N ALA A 10 2.93 -3.13 20.46
CA ALA A 10 2.54 -1.81 19.99
C ALA A 10 2.06 -1.91 18.54
N THR A 11 0.90 -1.30 18.27
CA THR A 11 0.38 -1.13 16.92
C THR A 11 0.63 0.30 16.49
N SER A 12 1.30 0.51 15.36
CA SER A 12 1.47 1.82 14.74
C SER A 12 0.70 1.92 13.43
N THR A 13 0.08 3.08 13.18
CA THR A 13 -0.65 3.34 11.94
C THR A 13 0.13 4.29 11.05
N TRP A 14 0.36 3.89 9.80
CA TRP A 14 1.10 4.64 8.81
C TRP A 14 0.20 4.93 7.62
N ASN A 15 -0.04 6.21 7.32
CA ASN A 15 -0.85 6.61 6.17
C ASN A 15 0.03 6.74 4.92
N ILE A 16 -0.52 6.38 3.76
CA ILE A 16 0.11 6.66 2.47
C ILE A 16 0.21 8.18 2.29
N ASP A 17 1.42 8.66 2.01
CA ASP A 17 1.65 10.03 1.57
C ASP A 17 1.40 10.11 0.05
N PRO A 18 0.34 10.84 -0.40
CA PRO A 18 -0.03 10.89 -1.81
C PRO A 18 0.97 11.67 -2.68
N VAL A 19 1.87 12.48 -2.12
CA VAL A 19 2.88 13.23 -2.87
C VAL A 19 4.10 12.35 -3.19
N HIS A 20 4.40 11.39 -2.31
CA HIS A 20 5.58 10.54 -2.41
C HIS A 20 5.27 9.08 -2.75
N SER A 21 4.02 8.78 -3.11
CA SER A 21 3.56 7.44 -3.45
C SER A 21 2.83 7.44 -4.80
N VAL A 22 3.01 6.37 -5.57
CA VAL A 22 2.36 6.20 -6.88
C VAL A 22 1.93 4.74 -7.08
N ALA A 23 0.74 4.54 -7.64
CA ALA A 23 0.28 3.24 -8.10
C ALA A 23 0.52 3.13 -9.61
N GLU A 24 1.54 2.37 -10.02
CA GLU A 24 1.93 2.21 -11.42
C GLU A 24 1.62 0.82 -11.96
N PHE A 25 1.40 0.74 -13.27
CA PHE A 25 1.24 -0.51 -14.00
C PHE A 25 2.02 -0.48 -15.32
N LYS A 26 2.28 -1.68 -15.84
CA LYS A 26 2.94 -1.88 -17.13
C LYS A 26 2.36 -3.09 -17.82
N VAL A 27 1.89 -2.91 -19.05
CA VAL A 27 1.26 -3.97 -19.85
C VAL A 27 1.96 -4.07 -21.20
N LYS A 28 2.20 -5.30 -21.68
CA LYS A 28 2.75 -5.53 -23.02
C LYS A 28 1.72 -5.15 -24.09
N HIS A 29 2.18 -4.44 -25.11
CA HIS A 29 1.40 -4.08 -26.29
C HIS A 29 1.97 -4.78 -27.52
N MET A 30 1.18 -5.69 -28.09
CA MET A 30 1.51 -6.52 -29.26
C MET A 30 2.89 -7.21 -29.18
N MET A 31 3.31 -7.63 -27.98
CA MET A 31 4.61 -8.30 -27.70
C MET A 31 5.87 -7.46 -27.95
N ILE A 32 5.76 -6.24 -28.48
CA ILE A 32 6.89 -5.44 -28.93
C ILE A 32 7.20 -4.32 -27.94
N SER A 33 6.17 -3.61 -27.49
CA SER A 33 6.31 -2.46 -26.61
C SER A 33 5.57 -2.65 -25.29
N ASN A 34 5.75 -1.70 -24.37
CA ASN A 34 5.00 -1.67 -23.13
C ASN A 34 4.28 -0.33 -23.00
N VAL A 35 3.00 -0.40 -22.67
CA VAL A 35 2.25 0.75 -22.18
C VAL A 35 2.48 0.83 -20.67
N LYS A 36 3.00 1.96 -20.21
CA LYS A 36 3.10 2.28 -18.78
C LYS A 36 1.93 3.17 -18.43
N GLY A 37 1.39 3.02 -17.23
CA GLY A 37 0.41 3.96 -16.72
C GLY A 37 0.44 4.03 -15.20
N GLN A 38 -0.31 4.98 -14.68
CA GLN A 38 -0.42 5.23 -13.25
C GLN A 38 -1.83 5.66 -12.87
N PHE A 39 -2.14 5.51 -11.60
CA PHE A 39 -3.28 6.15 -10.93
C PHE A 39 -2.75 7.23 -9.99
N THR A 40 -3.40 8.39 -9.99
CA THR A 40 -3.07 9.50 -9.09
C THR A 40 -3.97 9.50 -7.85
N GLY A 41 -3.48 10.09 -6.75
CA GLY A 41 -4.27 10.24 -5.52
C GLY A 41 -4.51 8.94 -4.76
N VAL A 42 -3.55 8.01 -4.77
CA VAL A 42 -3.60 6.79 -3.96
C VAL A 42 -3.76 7.12 -2.48
N LYS A 43 -4.64 6.38 -1.79
CA LYS A 43 -4.90 6.51 -0.36
C LYS A 43 -4.80 5.14 0.29
N GLY A 44 -4.48 5.11 1.56
CA GLY A 44 -4.39 3.85 2.30
C GLY A 44 -3.68 4.01 3.62
N ALA A 45 -3.70 2.93 4.39
CA ALA A 45 -3.01 2.86 5.67
C ALA A 45 -2.46 1.46 5.92
N LEU A 46 -1.31 1.41 6.59
CA LEU A 46 -0.72 0.21 7.18
C LEU A 46 -0.96 0.26 8.69
N SER A 47 -1.55 -0.78 9.24
CA SER A 47 -1.52 -1.08 10.68
C SER A 47 -0.41 -2.09 10.92
N LEU A 48 0.70 -1.61 11.49
CA LEU A 48 1.89 -2.40 11.76
C LEU A 48 1.88 -2.90 13.20
N GLU A 49 1.94 -4.21 13.38
CA GLU A 49 2.11 -4.89 14.66
C GLU A 49 3.61 -5.11 14.92
N GLU A 50 4.21 -4.29 15.78
CA GLU A 50 5.68 -4.18 15.90
C GLU A 50 6.36 -5.44 16.46
N GLY A 51 5.63 -6.25 17.21
CA GLY A 51 6.12 -7.52 17.76
C GLY A 51 5.78 -8.75 16.92
N ASP A 52 4.93 -8.60 15.91
CA ASP A 52 4.54 -9.69 15.00
C ASP A 52 3.97 -9.15 13.69
N ILE A 53 4.84 -8.94 12.70
CA ILE A 53 4.45 -8.38 11.40
C ILE A 53 3.39 -9.24 10.68
N THR A 54 3.28 -10.53 10.99
CA THR A 54 2.28 -11.42 10.35
C THR A 54 0.85 -11.08 10.71
N LYS A 55 0.64 -10.30 11.79
CA LYS A 55 -0.66 -9.78 12.24
C LYS A 55 -0.95 -8.37 11.72
N SER A 56 -0.02 -7.78 10.98
CA SER A 56 -0.21 -6.45 10.38
C SER A 56 -1.21 -6.51 9.23
N ASN A 57 -1.90 -5.40 8.98
CA ASN A 57 -2.82 -5.27 7.85
C ASN A 57 -2.53 -4.01 7.05
N PHE A 58 -2.80 -4.07 5.74
CA PHE A 58 -2.64 -2.95 4.83
C PHE A 58 -3.84 -2.87 3.90
N GLU A 59 -4.34 -1.66 3.71
CA GLU A 59 -5.40 -1.36 2.75
C GLU A 59 -5.00 -0.13 1.92
N ALA A 60 -5.22 -0.23 0.61
CA ALA A 60 -5.05 0.88 -0.31
C ALA A 60 -6.21 0.96 -1.31
N THR A 61 -6.57 2.19 -1.67
CA THR A 61 -7.61 2.50 -2.65
C THR A 61 -7.04 3.43 -3.72
N ILE A 62 -7.41 3.14 -4.96
CA ILE A 62 -7.15 3.99 -6.13
C ILE A 62 -8.49 4.45 -6.73
N ASP A 63 -8.52 5.67 -7.26
CA ASP A 63 -9.62 6.10 -8.11
C ASP A 63 -9.35 5.65 -9.55
N THR A 64 -10.18 4.74 -10.06
CA THR A 64 -10.03 4.22 -11.42
C THR A 64 -10.16 5.30 -12.50
N ALA A 65 -10.88 6.38 -12.23
CA ALA A 65 -11.03 7.49 -13.18
C ALA A 65 -9.74 8.32 -13.32
N SER A 66 -8.79 8.18 -12.39
CA SER A 66 -7.52 8.92 -12.39
C SER A 66 -6.42 8.26 -13.24
N ILE A 67 -6.79 7.22 -14.00
CA ILE A 67 -5.88 6.50 -14.90
C ILE A 67 -5.21 7.44 -15.91
N SER A 68 -3.90 7.30 -16.07
CA SER A 68 -3.12 8.00 -17.09
C SER A 68 -2.07 7.09 -17.68
N THR A 69 -2.04 6.97 -19.01
CA THR A 69 -1.00 6.27 -19.79
C THR A 69 0.02 7.22 -20.41
N ARG A 70 -0.07 8.52 -20.11
CA ARG A 70 0.85 9.59 -20.55
C ARG A 70 1.10 9.59 -22.07
N ASP A 71 0.02 9.72 -22.83
CA ASP A 71 0.07 9.86 -24.30
C ASP A 71 1.00 10.99 -24.76
#